data_AF-A0A4V0YIG6-F1
#
_entry.id   AF-A0A4V0YIG6-F1
#
_cell.length_a   1.000
_cell.length_b   1.000
_cell.length_c   1.000
_cell.angle_alpha   90.00
_cell.angle_beta   90.00
_cell.angle_gamma   90.00
#
_symmetry.space_group_name_H-M   'P 1'
#
loop_
_entity.id
_entity.type
_entity.pdbx_description
1 polymer ?
#
loop_
_entity_poly.entity_id
_entity_poly.type
_entity_poly.pdbx_seq_one_letter_code
_entity_poly.pdbx_strand_id
1 'polypeptide(L)'
;MSMMSMIGTGRCDALVDALKAEFGGMLAERILEAEALDFLWEARVRERYLGQHEAAFLDDVESFDEVSRIVILSLVDGCWHVGLCQVDGNGHASELLWKRRFESLKEAEIAYHSVH
;
A
#
# COMPACT_ATOMS: atom_id res chain seq x y z
N MET A 1 -11.22 -10.06 20.26
CA MET A 1 -11.69 -10.58 18.95
C MET A 1 -11.50 -9.47 17.94
N SER A 2 -10.38 -9.51 17.21
CA SER A 2 -10.08 -8.50 16.19
C SER A 2 -10.75 -8.92 14.89
N MET A 3 -11.67 -8.09 14.41
CA MET A 3 -12.39 -8.28 13.16
C MET A 3 -11.43 -7.86 12.03
N MET A 4 -10.65 -8.81 11.51
CA MET A 4 -9.87 -8.59 10.29
C MET A 4 -10.87 -8.41 9.15
N SER A 5 -11.06 -7.16 8.74
CA SER A 5 -11.83 -6.80 7.54
C SER A 5 -11.21 -7.53 6.35
N MET A 6 -11.90 -8.55 5.83
CA MET A 6 -11.53 -9.33 4.64
C MET A 6 -11.98 -8.63 3.33
N ILE A 7 -11.93 -7.30 3.28
CA ILE A 7 -12.26 -6.57 2.05
C ILE A 7 -10.92 -6.28 1.36
N GLY A 8 -10.54 -7.10 0.36
CA GLY A 8 -9.51 -6.68 -0.60
C GLY A 8 -8.67 -7.78 -1.26
N THR A 9 -8.17 -8.77 -0.52
CA THR A 9 -7.06 -9.62 -1.03
C THR A 9 -7.43 -10.48 -2.23
N GLY A 10 -8.61 -11.11 -2.23
CA GLY A 10 -9.00 -12.07 -3.28
C GLY A 10 -9.19 -11.45 -4.67
N ARG A 11 -9.41 -10.13 -4.77
CA ARG A 11 -9.56 -9.45 -6.06
C ARG A 11 -8.21 -9.17 -6.71
N CYS A 12 -7.21 -8.78 -5.92
CA CYS A 12 -5.87 -8.46 -6.44
C CYS A 12 -5.15 -9.70 -6.95
N ASP A 13 -5.20 -10.83 -6.25
CA ASP A 13 -4.53 -12.05 -6.71
C ASP A 13 -5.13 -12.56 -8.04
N ALA A 14 -6.46 -12.48 -8.22
CA ALA A 14 -7.09 -12.84 -9.49
C ALA A 14 -6.68 -11.90 -10.64
N LEU A 15 -6.46 -10.62 -10.37
CA LEU A 15 -5.94 -9.66 -11.36
C LEU A 15 -4.49 -9.95 -11.71
N VAL A 16 -3.65 -10.29 -10.73
CA VAL A 16 -2.26 -10.72 -10.96
C VAL A 16 -2.22 -11.96 -11.85
N ASP A 17 -3.05 -12.96 -11.56
CA ASP A 17 -3.14 -14.18 -12.35
C ASP A 17 -3.60 -13.90 -13.79
N ALA A 18 -4.57 -13.01 -13.96
CA ALA A 18 -5.03 -12.57 -15.28
C ALA A 18 -3.91 -11.86 -16.07
N LEU A 19 -3.18 -10.95 -15.43
CA LEU A 19 -2.02 -10.27 -16.06
C LEU A 19 -0.96 -11.27 -16.49
N LYS A 20 -0.65 -12.27 -15.65
CA LYS A 20 0.31 -13.33 -15.99
C LYS A 20 -0.16 -14.18 -17.16
N ALA A 21 -1.46 -14.50 -17.22
CA ALA A 21 -2.04 -15.28 -18.31
C ALA A 21 -2.05 -14.51 -19.64
N GLU A 22 -2.32 -13.21 -19.61
CA GLU A 22 -2.41 -12.37 -20.81
C GLU A 22 -1.05 -11.90 -21.34
N PHE A 23 -0.16 -11.49 -20.43
CA PHE A 23 1.08 -10.79 -20.77
C PHE A 23 2.36 -11.58 -20.43
N GLY A 24 2.24 -12.69 -19.71
CA GLY A 24 3.37 -13.45 -19.17
C GLY A 24 3.98 -12.82 -17.92
N GLY A 25 4.72 -13.63 -17.16
CA GLY A 25 5.21 -13.25 -15.83
C GLY A 25 6.10 -12.00 -15.80
N MET A 26 6.99 -11.84 -16.79
CA MET A 26 7.90 -10.69 -16.83
C MET A 26 7.17 -9.36 -17.02
N LEU A 27 6.18 -9.31 -17.92
CA LEU A 27 5.43 -8.07 -18.16
C LEU A 27 4.45 -7.80 -17.03
N ALA A 28 3.81 -8.86 -16.48
CA ALA A 28 2.97 -8.74 -15.30
C ALA A 28 3.73 -8.13 -14.11
N GLU A 29 4.96 -8.58 -13.82
CA GLU A 29 5.80 -8.02 -12.75
C GLU A 29 6.09 -6.52 -12.98
N ARG A 30 6.35 -6.10 -14.22
CA ARG A 30 6.56 -4.69 -14.55
C ARG A 30 5.31 -3.84 -14.39
N ILE A 31 4.13 -4.39 -14.71
CA ILE A 31 2.85 -3.72 -14.48
C ILE A 31 2.61 -3.57 -12.98
N LEU A 32 2.81 -4.63 -12.19
CA LEU A 32 2.69 -4.58 -10.73
C LEU A 32 3.64 -3.57 -10.09
N GLU A 33 4.84 -3.41 -10.64
CA GLU A 33 5.78 -2.38 -10.18
C GLU A 33 5.29 -0.96 -10.52
N ALA A 34 4.78 -0.77 -11.74
CA ALA A 34 4.27 0.53 -12.21
C ALA A 34 3.00 0.97 -11.48
N GLU A 35 2.11 0.02 -11.14
CA GLU A 35 0.83 0.24 -10.46
C GLU A 35 0.89 -0.18 -8.99
N ALA A 36 2.08 -0.14 -8.38
CA ALA A 36 2.30 -0.67 -7.05
C ALA A 36 1.40 -0.03 -5.98
N LEU A 37 1.07 1.27 -6.11
CA LEU A 37 0.15 1.95 -5.21
C LEU A 37 -1.22 1.27 -5.21
N ASP A 38 -1.83 1.08 -6.38
CA ASP A 38 -3.16 0.52 -6.52
C ASP A 38 -3.20 -0.93 -6.04
N PHE A 39 -2.25 -1.76 -6.48
CA PHE A 39 -2.19 -3.16 -6.07
C PHE A 39 -1.98 -3.33 -4.57
N LEU A 40 -1.04 -2.58 -3.98
CA LEU A 40 -0.75 -2.70 -2.55
C LEU A 40 -1.87 -2.11 -1.70
N TRP A 41 -2.46 -0.99 -2.11
CA TRP A 41 -3.59 -0.39 -1.41
C TRP A 41 -4.77 -1.36 -1.41
N GLU A 42 -5.19 -1.87 -2.57
CA GLU A 42 -6.35 -2.76 -2.66
C GLU A 42 -6.12 -4.13 -2.00
N ALA A 43 -4.88 -4.62 -1.97
CA ALA A 43 -4.53 -5.89 -1.33
C ALA A 43 -4.17 -5.77 0.17
N ARG A 44 -4.32 -4.60 0.78
CA ARG A 44 -3.94 -4.38 2.18
C ARG A 44 -4.76 -5.25 3.13
N VAL A 45 -4.06 -5.91 4.05
CA VAL A 45 -4.66 -6.69 5.15
C VAL A 45 -4.63 -5.95 6.48
N ARG A 46 -3.74 -4.95 6.60
CA ARG A 46 -3.67 -4.03 7.75
C ARG A 46 -3.21 -2.66 7.30
N GLU A 47 -3.65 -1.66 8.04
CA GLU A 47 -3.26 -0.27 7.90
C GLU A 47 -3.07 0.38 9.28
N ARG A 48 -2.18 1.37 9.37
CA ARG A 48 -1.94 2.16 10.58
C ARG A 48 -1.66 3.60 10.19
N TYR A 49 -2.46 4.50 10.76
CA TYR A 49 -2.26 5.93 10.67
C TYR A 49 -1.01 6.36 11.47
N LEU A 50 -0.14 7.16 10.83
CA LEU A 50 1.12 7.67 11.40
C LEU A 50 1.10 9.18 11.61
N GLY A 51 -0.05 9.83 11.43
CA GLY A 51 -0.17 11.29 11.51
C GLY A 51 -0.34 11.96 10.15
N GLN A 52 -0.59 13.26 10.18
CA GLN A 52 -0.69 14.08 8.99
C GLN A 52 0.70 14.26 8.34
N HIS A 53 0.72 14.46 7.04
CA HIS A 53 1.89 14.89 6.31
C HIS A 53 2.05 16.40 6.52
N GLU A 54 2.99 16.79 7.37
CA GLU A 54 3.33 18.20 7.56
C GLU A 54 4.23 18.66 6.42
N ALA A 55 3.64 19.24 5.38
CA ALA A 55 4.39 19.97 4.38
C ALA A 55 4.94 21.26 5.01
N ALA A 56 6.23 21.27 5.34
CA ALA A 56 6.90 22.45 5.89
C ALA A 56 7.01 23.54 4.81
N PHE A 57 6.01 24.41 4.70
CA PHE A 57 6.12 25.62 3.88
C PHE A 57 5.95 26.88 4.72
N LEU A 58 6.87 27.81 4.47
CA LEU A 58 7.06 29.11 5.08
C LEU A 58 6.17 30.20 4.44
N ASP A 59 5.13 29.85 3.70
CA ASP A 59 4.29 30.85 3.03
C ASP A 59 2.80 30.51 3.08
N ASP A 60 2.05 31.55 3.40
CA ASP A 60 0.70 31.58 3.97
C ASP A 60 -0.37 31.37 2.89
N VAL A 61 -0.49 30.14 2.34
CA VAL A 61 -1.53 29.83 1.35
C VAL A 61 -2.38 28.64 1.79
N GLU A 62 -3.62 28.98 2.15
CA GLU A 62 -4.73 28.10 2.52
C GLU A 62 -5.06 27.07 1.43
N SER A 63 -4.52 25.87 1.58
CA SER A 63 -5.24 24.59 1.37
C SER A 63 -4.25 23.46 1.66
N PHE A 64 -3.98 23.20 2.94
CA PHE A 64 -3.40 21.92 3.30
C PHE A 64 -4.47 20.88 3.01
N ASP A 65 -4.36 20.19 1.87
CA ASP A 65 -5.11 18.94 1.71
C ASP A 65 -4.69 18.06 2.89
N GLU A 66 -5.68 17.54 3.63
CA GLU A 66 -5.46 16.71 4.81
C GLU A 66 -4.87 15.36 4.36
N VAL A 67 -3.57 15.34 4.13
CA VAL A 67 -2.85 14.17 3.64
C VAL A 67 -2.37 13.35 4.82
N SER A 68 -3.00 12.21 5.03
CA SER A 68 -2.64 11.24 6.05
C SER A 68 -1.47 10.38 5.60
N ARG A 69 -0.51 10.14 6.50
CA ARG A 69 0.53 9.12 6.31
C ARG A 69 0.03 7.80 6.86
N ILE A 70 -0.08 6.79 6.00
CA ILE A 70 -0.60 5.47 6.38
C ILE A 70 0.40 4.40 6.00
N VAL A 71 0.86 3.62 6.98
CA VAL A 71 1.61 2.40 6.69
C VAL A 71 0.63 1.25 6.46
N ILE A 72 0.86 0.46 5.42
CA ILE A 72 0.05 -0.70 5.05
C ILE A 72 0.90 -1.98 5.08
N LEU A 73 0.24 -3.10 5.35
CA LEU A 73 0.74 -4.45 5.14
C LEU A 73 -0.19 -5.13 4.14
N SER A 74 0.37 -5.61 3.03
CA SER A 74 -0.38 -6.19 1.91
C SER A 74 0.20 -7.54 1.50
N LEU A 75 -0.66 -8.40 0.95
CA LEU A 75 -0.26 -9.68 0.37
C LEU A 75 -0.61 -9.64 -1.12
N VAL A 76 0.40 -9.72 -1.97
CA VAL A 76 0.23 -9.71 -3.44
C VAL A 76 1.09 -10.81 -4.01
N ASP A 77 0.50 -11.69 -4.81
CA ASP A 77 1.22 -12.77 -5.48
C ASP A 77 2.00 -13.67 -4.50
N GLY A 78 1.38 -13.98 -3.37
CA GLY A 78 1.99 -14.77 -2.29
C GLY A 78 3.12 -14.07 -1.53
N CYS A 79 3.39 -12.80 -1.81
CA CYS A 79 4.49 -12.04 -1.20
C CYS A 79 3.98 -10.91 -0.30
N TRP A 80 4.59 -10.78 0.87
CA TRP A 80 4.24 -9.75 1.83
C TRP A 80 4.93 -8.43 1.46
N HIS A 81 4.19 -7.34 1.59
CA HIS A 81 4.67 -6.00 1.30
C HIS A 81 4.33 -5.06 2.43
N VAL A 82 5.29 -4.25 2.84
CA VAL A 82 5.06 -3.09 3.70
C VAL A 82 5.24 -1.85 2.85
N GLY A 83 4.28 -0.93 2.90
CA GLY A 83 4.35 0.33 2.17
C GLY A 83 3.93 1.51 3.05
N LEU A 84 4.48 2.68 2.76
CA LEU A 84 4.01 3.95 3.34
C LEU A 84 3.33 4.77 2.25
N CYS A 85 2.05 5.06 2.46
CA CYS A 85 1.23 5.81 1.53
C CYS A 85 0.89 7.19 2.09
N GLN A 86 0.70 8.14 1.19
CA GLN A 86 -0.09 9.34 1.43
C GLN A 86 -1.53 9.10 1.01
N VAL A 87 -2.47 9.56 1.82
CA VAL A 87 -3.90 9.32 1.64
C VAL A 87 -4.65 10.63 1.84
N ASP A 88 -5.47 11.01 0.88
CA ASP A 88 -6.23 12.24 0.93
C ASP A 88 -7.37 12.19 1.95
N GLY A 89 -8.04 13.33 2.16
CA GLY A 89 -9.20 13.44 3.06
C GLY A 89 -10.42 12.59 2.65
N ASN A 90 -10.42 12.00 1.45
CA ASN A 90 -11.47 11.08 0.98
C ASN A 90 -11.10 9.60 1.20
N GLY A 91 -9.91 9.31 1.72
CA GLY A 91 -9.43 7.94 1.90
C GLY A 91 -8.85 7.32 0.63
N HIS A 92 -8.56 8.11 -0.41
CA HIS A 92 -7.86 7.65 -1.59
C HIS A 92 -6.36 7.78 -1.39
N ALA A 93 -5.64 6.69 -1.59
CA ALA A 93 -4.19 6.74 -1.57
C ALA A 93 -3.70 7.48 -2.83
N SER A 94 -2.99 8.59 -2.62
CA SER A 94 -2.53 9.48 -3.68
C SER A 94 -1.09 9.19 -4.08
N GLU A 95 -0.27 8.70 -3.16
CA GLU A 95 1.15 8.43 -3.40
C GLU A 95 1.67 7.25 -2.55
N LEU A 96 2.55 6.44 -3.14
CA LEU A 96 3.35 5.43 -2.44
C LEU A 96 4.76 5.97 -2.22
N LEU A 97 5.06 6.43 -1.00
CA LEU A 97 6.35 7.04 -0.66
C LEU A 97 7.50 6.03 -0.68
N TRP A 98 7.24 4.82 -0.18
CA TRP A 98 8.16 3.70 -0.29
C TRP A 98 7.43 2.37 -0.08
N LYS A 99 8.06 1.29 -0.55
CA LYS A 99 7.63 -0.08 -0.27
C LYS A 99 8.81 -1.01 -0.07
N ARG A 100 8.57 -2.12 0.63
CA ARG A 100 9.53 -3.23 0.79
C ARG A 100 8.82 -4.58 0.76
N ARG A 101 9.40 -5.52 0.02
CA ARG A 101 8.92 -6.90 -0.12
C ARG A 101 9.57 -7.83 0.90
N PHE A 102 8.82 -8.84 1.33
CA PHE A 102 9.22 -9.88 2.27
C PHE A 102 8.61 -11.22 1.85
N GLU A 103 9.35 -12.31 2.09
CA GLU A 103 8.85 -13.67 1.86
C GLU A 103 8.07 -14.22 3.06
N SER A 104 8.29 -13.64 4.25
CA SER A 104 7.65 -14.10 5.48
C SER A 104 6.76 -13.02 6.12
N LEU A 105 5.60 -13.44 6.61
CA LEU A 105 4.69 -12.56 7.37
C LEU A 105 5.39 -11.97 8.60
N LYS A 106 6.18 -12.79 9.29
CA LYS A 106 6.87 -12.39 10.51
C LYS A 106 7.81 -11.21 10.30
N GLU A 107 8.64 -11.24 9.24
CA GLU A 107 9.55 -10.13 8.94
C GLU A 107 8.79 -8.89 8.48
N ALA A 108 7.74 -9.08 7.68
CA ALA A 108 6.88 -7.99 7.25
C ALA A 108 6.20 -7.30 8.44
N GLU A 109 5.69 -8.07 9.41
CA GLU A 109 5.09 -7.53 10.63
C GLU A 109 6.10 -6.74 11.47
N ILE A 110 7.34 -7.22 11.62
CA ILE A 110 8.40 -6.47 12.33
C ILE A 110 8.64 -5.12 11.65
N ALA A 111 8.82 -5.14 10.32
CA ALA A 111 9.05 -3.92 9.56
C ALA A 111 7.87 -2.94 9.66
N TYR A 112 6.64 -3.44 9.46
CA TYR A 112 5.41 -2.66 9.59
C TYR A 112 5.31 -1.91 10.93
N HIS A 113 5.63 -2.57 12.04
CA HIS A 113 5.55 -1.94 13.36
C HIS A 113 6.65 -0.89 13.60
N SER A 114 7.79 -1.01 12.91
CA SER A 114 8.93 -0.10 13.06
C SER A 114 8.78 1.27 12.36
N VAL A 115 7.81 1.39 11.44
CA VAL A 115 7.56 2.63 10.68
C VAL A 115 6.90 3.70 11.55
N HIS A 116 7.34 4.96 11.44
CA HIS A 116 6.87 6.13 12.19
C HIS A 116 6.80 7.38 11.31
#